data_AF-A0A1Q7TAG1-F1
#
_entry.id   AF-A0A1Q7TAG1-F1
#
_cell.length_a   1.000
_cell.length_b   1.000
_cell.length_c   1.000
_cell.angle_alpha   90.00
_cell.angle_beta   90.00
_cell.angle_gamma   90.00
#
_symmetry.space_group_name_H-M   'P 1'
#
loop_
_entity.id
_entity.type
_entity.pdbx_description
1 polymer ?
#
loop_
_entity_poly.entity_id
_entity_poly.type
_entity_poly.pdbx_seq_one_letter_code
_entity_poly.pdbx_strand_id
1 'polypeptide(L)'
;MIDKPVSPAGGIPATFSPLVRAVIDSVTEGVVIFDQQGRLLYANASARRVIDGQNGDVRNRLQSLGARFSLLKNGTQNLGEAAILPQTGPLTLAERERQAITATLQDTSGKLAETARRLGISRTTLWRRLKSYGMDGFRASP
;
A
#
# COMPACT_ATOMS: atom_id res chain seq x y z
N MET A 1 17.22 42.83 -10.68
CA MET A 1 17.59 42.16 -9.43
C MET A 1 16.30 41.59 -8.85
N ILE A 2 16.13 40.26 -8.91
CA ILE A 2 15.35 39.34 -8.04
C ILE A 2 13.88 39.71 -7.74
N ASP A 3 12.85 38.88 -7.92
CA ASP A 3 12.74 37.43 -7.75
C ASP A 3 11.54 36.93 -8.60
N LYS A 4 11.76 35.88 -9.40
CA LYS A 4 10.66 35.11 -10.01
C LYS A 4 10.10 34.21 -8.89
N PRO A 5 8.77 34.08 -8.72
CA PRO A 5 8.24 33.17 -7.72
C PRO A 5 8.72 31.74 -8.02
N VAL A 6 9.47 31.18 -7.08
CA VAL A 6 9.83 29.77 -7.02
C VAL A 6 8.54 28.95 -6.95
N SER A 7 8.21 28.26 -8.05
CA SER A 7 7.11 27.29 -8.08
C SER A 7 7.37 26.20 -7.03
N PRO A 8 6.47 25.97 -6.07
CA PRO A 8 6.61 24.87 -5.13
C PRO A 8 6.09 23.59 -5.78
N ALA A 9 6.87 22.52 -5.64
CA ALA A 9 6.52 21.13 -5.94
C ALA A 9 6.32 20.76 -7.42
N GLY A 10 6.91 19.63 -7.80
CA GLY A 10 6.76 19.02 -9.12
C GLY A 10 5.30 18.85 -9.49
N GLY A 11 4.85 19.66 -10.44
CA GLY A 11 3.55 19.53 -11.06
C GLY A 11 3.48 18.22 -11.85
N ILE A 12 2.38 17.50 -11.70
CA ILE A 12 2.02 16.34 -12.53
C ILE A 12 2.12 16.79 -13.99
N PRO A 13 2.71 16.00 -14.91
CA PRO A 13 2.65 16.34 -16.32
C PRO A 13 1.19 16.51 -16.72
N ALA A 14 0.84 17.66 -17.30
CA ALA A 14 -0.53 18.04 -17.70
C ALA A 14 -1.24 17.01 -18.61
N THR A 15 -0.49 16.01 -19.07
CA THR A 15 -0.90 14.86 -19.87
C THR A 15 -1.90 13.93 -19.17
N PHE A 16 -1.95 13.86 -17.84
CA PHE A 16 -2.87 12.94 -17.16
C PHE A 16 -4.25 13.57 -16.93
N SER A 17 -5.23 13.11 -17.71
CA SER A 17 -6.65 13.43 -17.50
C SER A 17 -7.08 13.11 -16.05
N PRO A 18 -7.97 13.91 -15.43
CA PRO A 18 -8.54 13.62 -14.11
C PRO A 18 -9.11 12.22 -13.97
N LEU A 19 -9.66 11.67 -15.06
CA LEU A 19 -10.19 10.30 -15.08
C LEU A 19 -9.07 9.26 -14.92
N VAL A 20 -7.95 9.43 -15.63
CA VAL A 20 -6.81 8.51 -15.54
C VAL A 20 -6.21 8.54 -14.14
N ARG A 21 -6.13 9.74 -13.54
CA ARG A 21 -5.71 9.87 -12.15
C ARG A 21 -6.64 9.10 -11.20
N ALA A 22 -7.96 9.26 -11.33
CA ALA A 22 -8.92 8.55 -10.49
C ALA A 22 -8.79 7.02 -10.65
N VAL A 23 -8.55 6.54 -11.86
CA VAL A 23 -8.27 5.12 -12.09
C VAL A 23 -7.02 4.68 -11.33
N ILE A 24 -5.90 5.40 -11.48
CA ILE A 24 -4.65 5.04 -10.81
C ILE A 24 -4.77 5.14 -9.27
N ASP A 25 -5.49 6.13 -8.76
CA ASP A 25 -5.78 6.29 -7.33
C ASP A 25 -6.69 5.16 -6.79
N SER A 26 -7.56 4.60 -7.63
CA SER A 26 -8.42 3.46 -7.26
C SER A 26 -7.73 2.11 -7.28
N VAL A 27 -6.63 1.98 -8.04
CA VAL A 27 -5.88 0.72 -8.16
C VAL A 27 -5.21 0.42 -6.83
N THR A 28 -5.38 -0.83 -6.37
CA THR A 28 -4.79 -1.22 -5.10
C THR A 28 -3.26 -1.27 -5.23
N GLU A 29 -2.70 -1.84 -6.29
CA GLU A 29 -1.25 -1.87 -6.56
C GLU A 29 -0.59 -0.49 -6.39
N GLY A 30 0.63 -0.48 -5.87
CA GLY A 30 1.35 0.78 -5.68
C GLY A 30 1.84 1.29 -7.03
N VAL A 31 1.32 2.41 -7.51
CA VAL A 31 1.77 3.01 -8.77
C VAL A 31 2.59 4.26 -8.46
N VAL A 32 3.82 4.30 -8.96
CA VAL A 32 4.72 5.45 -8.89
C VAL A 32 5.12 5.87 -10.30
N ILE A 33 5.14 7.17 -10.57
CA ILE A 33 5.59 7.74 -11.84
C ILE A 33 6.78 8.65 -11.54
N PHE A 34 7.84 8.48 -12.30
CA PHE A 34 9.06 9.27 -12.28
C PHE A 34 9.20 10.03 -13.60
N ASP A 35 9.85 11.20 -13.55
CA ASP A 35 10.29 11.89 -14.76
C ASP A 35 11.53 11.23 -15.38
N GLN A 36 12.02 11.78 -16.49
CA GLN A 36 13.25 11.31 -17.15
C GLN A 36 14.51 11.43 -16.28
N GLN A 37 14.48 12.28 -15.25
CA GLN A 37 15.58 12.50 -14.31
C GLN A 37 15.46 11.60 -13.07
N GLY A 38 14.46 10.71 -13.03
CA GLY A 38 14.20 9.82 -11.91
C GLY A 38 13.51 10.49 -10.71
N ARG A 39 12.99 11.72 -10.87
CA ARG A 39 12.27 12.41 -9.80
C ARG A 39 10.82 11.96 -9.76
N LEU A 40 10.30 11.72 -8.56
CA LEU A 40 8.92 11.29 -8.36
C LEU A 40 7.94 12.39 -8.80
N LEU A 41 7.18 12.11 -9.86
CA LEU A 41 6.11 12.97 -10.37
C LEU A 41 4.77 12.64 -9.71
N TYR A 42 4.52 11.37 -9.41
CA TYR A 42 3.26 10.91 -8.83
C TYR A 42 3.42 9.59 -8.08
N ALA A 43 2.61 9.40 -7.05
CA ALA A 43 2.42 8.13 -6.36
C ALA A 43 0.98 8.04 -5.83
N ASN A 44 0.32 6.91 -6.06
CA ASN A 44 -1.02 6.66 -5.50
C ASN A 44 -0.95 6.36 -3.99
N ALA A 45 -2.10 6.27 -3.33
CA ALA A 45 -2.17 6.05 -1.89
C ALA A 45 -1.43 4.77 -1.45
N SER A 46 -1.51 3.71 -2.24
CA SER A 46 -0.83 2.44 -1.94
C SER A 46 0.69 2.53 -2.06
N ALA A 47 1.20 3.21 -3.09
CA ALA A 47 2.62 3.48 -3.22
C ALA A 47 3.13 4.39 -2.10
N ARG A 48 2.37 5.44 -1.75
CA ARG A 48 2.69 6.36 -0.65
C ARG A 48 2.92 5.61 0.65
N ARG A 49 2.06 4.66 1.04
CA ARG A 49 2.24 3.85 2.26
C ARG A 49 3.58 3.11 2.33
N VAL A 50 4.19 2.81 1.19
CA VAL A 50 5.43 2.04 1.10
C VAL A 50 6.67 2.94 1.05
N ILE A 51 6.51 4.16 0.51
CA ILE A 51 7.59 5.14 0.37
C ILE A 51 7.58 6.22 1.46
N ASP A 52 6.48 6.41 2.20
CA ASP A 52 6.36 7.43 3.26
C ASP A 52 7.29 7.11 4.44
N GLY A 53 7.98 8.15 4.93
CA GLY A 53 8.78 8.07 6.16
C GLY A 53 10.26 7.70 5.99
N GLN A 54 10.82 7.65 4.77
CA GLN A 54 12.23 7.29 4.55
C GLN A 54 12.92 8.26 3.57
N ASN A 55 13.90 9.01 4.06
CA ASN A 55 14.78 9.86 3.25
C ASN A 55 15.79 8.98 2.50
N GLY A 56 15.49 8.60 1.26
CA GLY A 56 16.40 7.76 0.46
C GLY A 56 15.98 7.62 -1.01
N ASP A 57 16.74 6.83 -1.76
CA ASP A 57 16.49 6.54 -3.17
C ASP A 57 15.26 5.63 -3.33
N VAL A 58 14.10 6.27 -3.59
CA VAL A 58 12.80 5.61 -3.78
C VAL A 58 12.88 4.52 -4.85
N ARG A 59 13.70 4.71 -5.89
CA ARG A 59 13.84 3.76 -7.00
C ARG A 59 14.46 2.45 -6.53
N ASN A 60 15.59 2.52 -5.84
CA ASN A 60 16.26 1.32 -5.30
C ASN A 60 15.37 0.55 -4.33
N ARG A 61 14.56 1.27 -3.54
CA ARG A 61 13.61 0.64 -2.62
C ARG A 61 12.51 -0.10 -3.35
N LEU A 62 11.88 0.55 -4.32
CA LEU A 62 10.84 -0.09 -5.15
C LEU A 62 11.40 -1.33 -5.85
N GLN A 63 12.63 -1.27 -6.38
CA GLN A 63 13.31 -2.43 -6.96
C GLN A 63 13.51 -3.56 -5.94
N SER A 64 13.94 -3.24 -4.72
CA SER A 64 14.10 -4.24 -3.63
C SER A 64 12.79 -4.90 -3.22
N LEU A 65 11.66 -4.20 -3.41
CA LEU A 65 10.33 -4.72 -3.16
C LEU A 65 9.71 -5.44 -4.37
N GLY A 66 10.49 -5.64 -5.44
CA GLY A 66 10.04 -6.32 -6.65
C GLY A 66 9.15 -5.48 -7.56
N ALA A 67 9.23 -4.15 -7.45
CA ALA A 67 8.50 -3.27 -8.36
C ALA A 67 8.96 -3.48 -9.81
N ARG A 68 8.01 -3.49 -10.72
CA ARG A 68 8.25 -3.59 -12.16
C ARG A 68 8.31 -2.18 -12.73
N PHE A 69 9.43 -1.85 -13.36
CA PHE A 69 9.63 -0.56 -14.00
C PHE A 69 9.32 -0.66 -15.50
N SER A 70 8.60 0.32 -16.03
CA SER A 70 8.26 0.42 -17.45
C SER A 70 8.41 1.86 -17.92
N LEU A 71 9.05 2.05 -19.07
CA LEU A 71 9.21 3.38 -19.65
C LEU A 71 7.87 3.88 -20.19
N LEU A 72 7.49 5.08 -19.80
CA LEU A 72 6.31 5.76 -20.33
C LEU A 72 6.70 6.53 -21.59
N LYS A 73 6.11 6.15 -22.73
CA LYS A 73 6.29 6.83 -24.01
C LYS A 73 4.93 7.26 -24.57
N ASN A 74 4.85 8.46 -25.11
CA ASN A 74 3.70 8.93 -25.89
C ASN A 74 4.19 9.34 -27.28
N GLY A 75 4.03 8.43 -28.25
CA GLY A 75 4.65 8.57 -29.57
C GLY A 75 6.19 8.58 -29.47
N THR A 76 6.80 9.68 -29.92
CA THR A 76 8.25 9.90 -29.85
C THR A 76 8.72 10.52 -28.52
N GLN A 77 7.80 10.97 -27.67
CA GLN A 77 8.13 11.64 -26.41
C GLN A 77 8.27 10.63 -25.28
N ASN A 78 9.43 10.64 -24.60
CA ASN A 78 9.62 9.91 -23.36
C ASN A 78 9.01 10.73 -22.21
N LEU A 79 8.00 10.20 -21.54
CA LEU A 79 7.34 10.85 -20.40
C LEU A 79 8.03 10.54 -19.06
N GLY A 80 8.86 9.51 -19.02
CA GLY A 80 9.59 9.07 -17.83
C GLY A 80 9.46 7.58 -17.59
N GLU A 81 9.39 7.17 -16.33
CA GLU A 81 9.34 5.76 -15.91
C GLU A 81 8.18 5.54 -14.93
N ALA A 82 7.39 4.49 -15.13
CA ALA A 82 6.39 4.05 -14.16
C ALA A 82 6.92 2.82 -13.41
N ALA A 83 6.80 2.82 -12.09
CA ALA A 83 7.05 1.66 -11.26
C ALA A 83 5.71 1.14 -10.70
N ILE A 84 5.43 -0.13 -10.96
CA ILE A 84 4.28 -0.84 -10.42
C ILE A 84 4.78 -1.76 -9.31
N LEU A 85 4.43 -1.42 -8.09
CA LEU A 85 4.67 -2.21 -6.90
C LEU A 85 3.51 -3.20 -6.71
N PRO A 86 3.79 -4.52 -6.69
CA PRO A 86 2.75 -5.49 -6.41
C PRO A 86 2.16 -5.27 -5.01
N GLN A 87 0.87 -5.57 -4.87
CA GLN A 87 0.19 -5.57 -3.60
C GLN A 87 0.85 -6.56 -2.61
N THR A 88 1.54 -6.03 -1.59
CA THR A 88 2.05 -6.82 -0.45
C THR A 88 1.10 -6.78 0.76
N GLY A 89 -0.20 -6.56 0.51
CA GLY A 89 -1.25 -6.53 1.53
C GLY A 89 -2.36 -7.56 1.25
N PRO A 90 -3.27 -7.78 2.22
CA PRO A 90 -4.40 -8.68 2.05
C PRO A 90 -5.25 -8.35 0.83
N LEU A 91 -5.19 -9.23 -0.17
CA LEU A 91 -5.97 -9.10 -1.40
C LEU A 91 -7.46 -9.38 -1.17
N THR A 92 -7.80 -10.12 -0.11
CA THR A 92 -9.17 -10.60 0.15
C THR A 92 -9.70 -10.13 1.49
N LEU A 93 -11.03 -10.04 1.62
CA LEU A 93 -11.70 -9.80 2.90
C LEU A 93 -11.27 -10.82 3.96
N ALA A 94 -11.11 -12.09 3.56
CA ALA A 94 -10.64 -13.15 4.44
C ALA A 94 -9.22 -12.88 4.98
N GLU A 95 -8.32 -12.39 4.13
CA GLU A 95 -6.95 -12.07 4.57
C GLU A 95 -6.94 -10.79 5.44
N ARG A 96 -7.80 -9.80 5.17
CA ARG A 96 -7.96 -8.62 6.04
C ARG A 96 -8.51 -9.02 7.40
N GLU A 97 -9.50 -9.90 7.40
CA GLU A 97 -10.10 -10.46 8.61
C GLU A 97 -9.07 -11.26 9.42
N ARG A 98 -8.27 -12.10 8.77
CA ARG A 98 -7.15 -12.81 9.37
C ARG A 98 -6.15 -11.86 10.02
N GLN A 99 -5.78 -10.78 9.33
CA GLN A 99 -4.88 -9.75 9.88
C GLN A 99 -5.49 -9.03 11.09
N ALA A 100 -6.75 -8.60 11.00
CA ALA A 100 -7.44 -7.94 12.11
C ALA A 100 -7.50 -8.84 13.37
N ILE A 101 -7.78 -10.13 13.17
CA ILE A 101 -7.77 -11.13 14.24
C ILE A 101 -6.36 -11.28 14.82
N THR A 102 -5.33 -11.39 13.98
CA THR A 102 -3.94 -11.57 14.41
C THR A 102 -3.43 -10.36 15.20
N ALA A 103 -3.65 -9.15 14.70
CA ALA A 103 -3.26 -7.91 15.38
C ALA A 103 -3.96 -7.78 16.74
N THR A 104 -5.27 -8.04 16.80
CA THR A 104 -6.01 -7.97 18.06
C THR A 104 -5.57 -9.06 19.05
N LEU A 105 -5.20 -10.26 18.57
CA LEU A 105 -4.63 -11.31 19.41
C LEU A 105 -3.30 -10.87 20.02
N GLN A 106 -2.43 -10.23 19.24
CA GLN A 106 -1.16 -9.69 19.75
C GLN A 106 -1.42 -8.62 20.82
N ASP A 107 -2.31 -7.66 20.55
CA ASP A 107 -2.66 -6.57 21.48
C ASP A 107 -3.33 -7.05 22.78
N THR A 108 -3.94 -8.24 22.76
CA THR A 108 -4.60 -8.84 23.92
C THR A 108 -3.77 -9.96 24.54
N SER A 109 -2.52 -10.13 24.10
CA SER A 109 -1.62 -11.21 24.54
C SER A 109 -2.27 -12.60 24.45
N GLY A 110 -3.07 -12.84 23.41
CA GLY A 110 -3.75 -14.11 23.15
C GLY A 110 -5.03 -14.35 23.95
N LYS A 111 -5.56 -13.36 24.70
CA LYS A 111 -6.79 -13.51 25.48
C LYS A 111 -8.04 -13.54 24.59
N LEU A 112 -8.41 -14.73 24.11
CA LEU A 112 -9.53 -14.95 23.17
C LEU A 112 -10.84 -14.22 23.51
N ALA A 113 -11.24 -14.18 24.78
CA ALA A 113 -12.48 -13.52 25.19
C ALA A 113 -12.41 -11.99 24.99
N GLU A 114 -11.26 -11.40 25.34
CA GLU A 114 -11.00 -9.97 25.15
C GLU A 114 -10.80 -9.64 23.67
N THR A 115 -10.12 -10.51 22.91
CA THR A 115 -9.98 -10.39 21.45
C THR A 115 -11.35 -10.37 20.78
N ALA A 116 -12.23 -11.32 21.12
CA ALA A 116 -13.59 -11.39 20.56
C ALA A 116 -14.41 -10.14 20.89
N ARG A 117 -14.31 -9.65 22.13
CA ARG A 117 -14.95 -8.41 22.57
C ARG A 117 -14.47 -7.20 21.79
N ARG A 118 -13.16 -7.05 21.59
CA ARG A 118 -12.56 -5.94 20.82
C ARG A 118 -12.93 -5.98 19.35
N LEU A 119 -13.05 -7.17 18.77
CA LEU A 119 -13.48 -7.37 17.39
C LEU A 119 -15.01 -7.26 17.19
N GLY A 120 -15.79 -7.16 18.27
CA GLY A 120 -17.25 -7.09 18.20
C GLY A 120 -17.93 -8.39 17.70
N ILE A 121 -17.26 -9.54 17.86
CA ILE A 121 -17.78 -10.85 17.43
C ILE A 121 -17.93 -11.82 18.61
N SER A 122 -18.76 -12.85 18.44
CA SER A 122 -18.84 -13.90 19.46
C SER A 122 -17.55 -14.73 19.54
N ARG A 123 -17.23 -15.24 20.73
CA ARG A 123 -16.10 -16.17 20.95
C ARG A 123 -16.16 -17.39 20.03
N THR A 124 -17.36 -17.90 19.76
CA THR A 124 -17.59 -19.04 18.85
C THR A 124 -17.27 -18.69 17.40
N THR A 125 -17.59 -17.47 16.97
CA THR A 125 -17.23 -16.96 15.64
C THR A 125 -15.73 -16.79 15.49
N LEU A 126 -15.06 -16.24 16.50
CA LEU A 126 -13.60 -16.12 16.53
C LEU A 126 -12.93 -17.49 16.42
N TRP A 127 -13.37 -18.47 17.22
CA TRP A 127 -12.82 -19.83 17.17
C TRP A 127 -12.99 -20.50 15.80
N ARG A 128 -14.17 -20.36 15.18
CA ARG A 128 -14.44 -20.90 13.84
C ARG A 128 -13.48 -20.29 12.81
N ARG A 129 -13.24 -18.98 12.87
CA ARG A 129 -12.30 -18.28 11.97
C ARG A 129 -10.86 -18.70 12.20
N LEU A 130 -10.42 -18.81 13.46
CA LEU A 130 -9.08 -19.30 13.80
C LEU A 130 -8.85 -20.71 13.26
N LYS A 131 -9.86 -21.60 13.38
CA LYS A 131 -9.80 -22.95 12.81
C LYS A 131 -9.72 -22.92 11.27
N SER A 132 -10.51 -22.06 10.62
CA SER A 132 -10.45 -21.87 9.16
C SER A 132 -9.10 -21.33 8.66
N TYR A 133 -8.36 -20.59 9.51
CA TYR A 133 -7.04 -20.03 9.19
C TYR A 133 -5.86 -20.89 9.68
N GLY A 134 -6.09 -22.07 10.25
CA GLY A 134 -5.03 -22.93 10.79
C GLY A 134 -4.33 -22.34 12.02
N MET A 135 -5.04 -21.56 12.83
CA MET A 135 -4.54 -20.91 14.05
C MET A 135 -5.07 -21.62 15.31
N ASP A 136 -4.97 -22.94 15.37
CA ASP A 136 -5.53 -23.79 16.43
C ASP A 136 -4.75 -23.78 17.76
N GLY A 137 -3.55 -23.18 17.78
CA GLY A 137 -2.69 -23.11 18.97
C GLY A 137 -3.19 -22.22 20.12
N PHE A 138 -4.22 -21.39 19.91
CA PHE A 138 -4.75 -20.48 20.93
C PHE A 138 -5.79 -21.13 21.87
N ARG A 139 -5.68 -22.44 22.13
CA ARG A 139 -6.65 -23.14 22.98
C ARG A 139 -6.68 -22.45 24.36
N ALA A 140 -7.85 -21.91 24.72
CA ALA A 140 -8.07 -21.40 26.06
C ALA A 140 -7.79 -22.53 27.05
N SER A 141 -6.80 -22.32 27.93
CA SER A 141 -6.69 -23.12 29.15
C SER A 141 -8.01 -23.00 29.93
N PRO A 142 -8.54 -24.12 30.47
CA PRO A 142 -9.79 -24.15 31.21
C PRO A 142 -9.77 -23.24 32.43
#